data_AF-A0A7X0HFI0-F1
#
_entry.id   AF-A0A7X0HFI0-F1
#
_cell.length_a   1.000
_cell.length_b   1.000
_cell.length_c   1.000
_cell.angle_alpha   90.00
_cell.angle_beta   90.00
_cell.angle_gamma   90.00
#
_symmetry.space_group_name_H-M   'P 1'
#
loop_
_entity.id
_entity.type
_entity.pdbx_description
1 polymer ?
#
loop_
_entity_poly.entity_id
_entity_poly.type
_entity_poly.pdbx_seq_one_letter_code
_entity_poly.pdbx_strand_id
1 'polypeptide(L)'
;MESTPLPGPAPVPQGPCRRYSPGHHVHWIQARKCCEEPGELHELLLSAADVRDDGWITLYEVDGRLGHRFRAWYHRPDQLRTKLRAHQGLVRWQPRWKLLWLSVPGSAANTLMYLAPDGPSRC
;
A
#
# COMPACT_ATOMS: atom_id res chain seq x y z
N MET A 1 -7.69 -39.26 7.44
CA MET A 1 -8.02 -38.41 6.29
C MET A 1 -7.26 -37.12 6.49
N GLU A 2 -6.23 -36.94 5.67
CA GLU A 2 -5.23 -35.88 5.80
C GLU A 2 -5.80 -34.58 5.23
N SER A 3 -5.83 -33.51 6.02
CA SER A 3 -6.31 -32.20 5.58
C SER A 3 -5.32 -31.60 4.59
N THR A 4 -5.69 -31.54 3.30
CA THR A 4 -4.92 -30.84 2.28
C THR A 4 -4.76 -29.37 2.68
N PRO A 5 -3.54 -28.85 2.88
CA PRO A 5 -3.34 -27.43 3.16
C PRO A 5 -3.80 -26.61 1.95
N LEU A 6 -4.54 -25.52 2.23
CA LEU A 6 -4.94 -24.56 1.20
C LEU A 6 -3.68 -24.07 0.44
N PRO A 7 -3.75 -23.92 -0.89
CA PRO A 7 -2.62 -23.40 -1.65
C PRO A 7 -2.22 -22.04 -1.06
N GLY A 8 -0.94 -21.94 -0.67
CA GLY A 8 -0.36 -20.67 -0.25
C GLY A 8 -0.58 -19.61 -1.33
N PRO A 9 -0.70 -18.33 -0.94
CA PRO A 9 -0.96 -17.27 -1.91
C PRO A 9 0.13 -17.27 -3.00
N ALA A 10 -0.30 -17.16 -4.26
CA ALA A 10 0.62 -17.22 -5.39
C ALA A 10 1.69 -16.11 -5.28
N PRO A 11 2.97 -16.44 -5.54
CA PRO A 11 4.04 -15.44 -5.50
C PRO A 11 3.78 -14.36 -6.54
N VAL A 12 4.05 -13.11 -6.16
CA VAL A 12 3.89 -11.96 -7.06
C VAL A 12 4.96 -12.03 -8.17
N PRO A 13 4.61 -11.82 -9.45
CA PRO A 13 5.59 -11.89 -10.55
C PRO A 13 6.75 -10.89 -10.37
N GLN A 14 7.99 -11.37 -10.37
CA GLN A 14 9.22 -10.60 -10.07
C GLN A 14 9.79 -9.80 -11.27
N GLY A 15 8.94 -9.30 -12.17
CA GLY A 15 9.37 -8.56 -13.38
C GLY A 15 9.44 -7.03 -13.19
N PRO A 16 10.07 -6.28 -14.12
CA PRO A 16 10.00 -4.82 -14.10
C PRO A 16 8.56 -4.38 -14.34
N CYS A 17 7.92 -3.88 -13.29
CA CYS A 17 6.56 -3.39 -13.34
C CYS A 17 6.47 -2.15 -14.24
N ARG A 18 5.58 -2.16 -15.23
CA ARG A 18 5.35 -1.03 -16.16
C ARG A 18 3.90 -0.53 -16.18
N ARG A 19 3.06 -1.10 -15.31
CA ARG A 19 1.65 -0.72 -15.22
C ARG A 19 1.45 0.47 -14.29
N TYR A 20 0.43 1.25 -14.63
CA TYR A 20 -0.06 2.39 -13.86
C TYR A 20 -1.47 2.12 -13.31
N SER A 21 -1.81 0.86 -13.03
CA SER A 21 -3.06 0.44 -12.40
C SER A 21 -2.88 0.33 -10.87
N PRO A 22 -3.98 0.29 -10.09
CA PRO A 22 -3.91 0.06 -8.66
C PRO A 22 -3.02 -1.13 -8.30
N GLY A 23 -2.16 -0.96 -7.29
CA GLY A 23 -1.17 -1.94 -6.87
C GLY A 23 0.20 -1.79 -7.55
N HIS A 24 0.34 -0.93 -8.56
CA HIS A 24 1.57 -0.78 -9.36
C HIS A 24 2.19 0.63 -9.22
N HIS A 25 2.74 1.19 -10.30
CA HIS A 25 3.35 2.51 -10.28
C HIS A 25 2.29 3.61 -10.23
N VAL A 26 2.59 4.67 -9.47
CA VAL A 26 1.83 5.91 -9.54
C VAL A 26 2.19 6.61 -10.85
N HIS A 27 1.19 6.93 -11.67
CA HIS A 27 1.42 7.73 -12.88
C HIS A 27 1.69 9.19 -12.52
N TRP A 28 2.52 9.90 -13.29
CA TRP A 28 2.86 11.30 -12.97
C TRP A 28 1.64 12.24 -12.98
N ILE A 29 0.66 12.00 -13.87
CA ILE A 29 -0.60 12.76 -13.88
C ILE A 29 -1.39 12.51 -12.59
N GLN A 30 -1.45 11.26 -12.12
CA GLN A 30 -2.13 10.90 -10.88
C GLN A 30 -1.46 11.58 -9.67
N ALA A 31 -0.12 11.54 -9.62
CA ALA A 31 0.66 12.20 -8.57
C ALA A 31 0.45 13.72 -8.54
N ARG A 32 0.26 14.36 -9.70
CA ARG A 32 -0.06 15.78 -9.77
C ARG A 32 -1.50 16.06 -9.33
N LYS A 33 -2.45 15.32 -9.90
CA LYS A 33 -3.88 15.55 -9.68
C LYS A 33 -4.33 15.26 -8.25
N CYS A 34 -3.69 14.30 -7.57
CA CYS A 34 -4.01 14.03 -6.17
C CYS A 34 -3.62 15.18 -5.22
N CYS A 35 -2.71 16.07 -5.62
CA CYS A 35 -2.38 17.28 -4.89
C CYS A 35 -3.35 18.43 -5.21
N GLU A 36 -3.78 18.55 -6.48
CA GLU A 36 -4.74 19.58 -6.92
C GLU A 36 -6.14 19.33 -6.35
N GLU A 37 -6.56 18.07 -6.29
CA GLU A 37 -7.89 17.65 -5.84
C GLU A 37 -7.77 16.57 -4.76
N PRO A 38 -7.37 16.92 -3.53
CA PRO A 38 -7.01 15.94 -2.52
C PRO A 38 -8.18 15.04 -2.10
N GLY A 39 -9.40 15.57 -2.01
CA GLY A 39 -10.49 14.84 -1.39
C GLY A 39 -10.18 14.50 0.07
N GLU A 40 -10.59 13.32 0.52
CA GLU A 40 -10.36 12.87 1.89
C GLU A 40 -8.95 12.29 2.10
N LEU A 41 -8.38 12.60 3.27
CA LEU A 41 -7.11 12.05 3.75
C LEU A 41 -7.32 11.45 5.14
N HIS A 42 -6.97 10.19 5.29
CA HIS A 42 -7.11 9.42 6.53
C HIS A 42 -5.73 9.08 7.09
N GLU A 43 -5.49 9.33 8.37
CA GLU A 43 -4.24 8.94 9.02
C GLU A 43 -4.31 7.48 9.48
N LEU A 44 -3.37 6.68 9.01
CA LEU A 44 -3.29 5.25 9.30
C LEU A 44 -1.93 4.91 9.93
N LEU A 45 -1.91 3.84 10.72
CA LEU A 45 -0.71 3.17 11.16
C LEU A 45 -0.39 2.02 10.20
N LEU A 46 0.88 1.96 9.81
CA LEU A 46 1.43 0.91 8.95
C LEU A 46 2.88 0.60 9.35
N SER A 47 3.14 -0.64 9.73
CA SER A 47 4.49 -1.15 9.96
C SER A 47 4.93 -2.13 8.88
N ALA A 48 6.22 -2.43 8.81
CA ALA A 48 6.74 -3.45 7.90
C ALA A 48 6.18 -4.87 8.20
N ALA A 49 5.70 -5.12 9.42
CA ALA A 49 5.09 -6.39 9.81
C ALA A 49 3.69 -6.60 9.22
N ASP A 50 3.01 -5.52 8.83
CA ASP A 50 1.65 -5.58 8.28
C ASP A 50 1.63 -5.86 6.77
N VAL A 51 2.82 -6.01 6.16
CA VAL A 51 3.01 -6.28 4.73
C VAL A 51 3.36 -7.74 4.52
N ARG A 52 2.41 -8.49 3.97
CA ARG A 52 2.57 -9.90 3.62
C ARG A 52 3.39 -10.09 2.34
N ASP A 53 3.98 -11.27 2.20
CA ASP A 53 4.79 -11.65 1.03
C ASP A 53 3.98 -11.72 -0.27
N ASP A 54 2.67 -11.91 -0.17
CA ASP A 54 1.75 -11.92 -1.31
C ASP A 54 1.31 -10.51 -1.75
N GLY A 55 1.88 -9.46 -1.17
CA GLY A 55 1.58 -8.06 -1.50
C GLY A 55 0.40 -7.49 -0.74
N TRP A 56 -0.31 -8.28 0.06
CA TRP A 56 -1.39 -7.75 0.88
C TRP A 56 -0.88 -6.99 2.09
N ILE A 57 -1.51 -5.84 2.35
CA ILE A 57 -1.18 -4.91 3.42
C ILE A 57 -2.41 -4.76 4.29
N THR A 58 -2.22 -4.80 5.62
CA THR A 58 -3.25 -4.41 6.58
C THR A 58 -2.92 -3.03 7.13
N LEU A 59 -3.90 -2.12 7.09
CA LEU A 59 -3.77 -0.74 7.52
C LEU A 59 -4.76 -0.48 8.67
N TYR A 60 -4.36 0.34 9.64
CA TYR A 60 -5.13 0.61 10.85
C TYR A 60 -5.40 2.11 10.99
N GLU A 61 -6.66 2.53 11.12
CA GLU A 61 -6.98 3.94 11.39
C GLU A 61 -6.45 4.39 12.77
N VAL A 62 -5.91 5.62 12.84
CA VAL A 62 -5.40 6.21 14.09
C VAL A 62 -6.53 6.60 15.05
N ASP A 63 -7.73 6.91 14.53
CA ASP A 63 -8.83 7.56 15.24
C ASP A 63 -9.64 6.65 16.21
N GLY A 64 -8.96 5.68 16.83
CA GLY A 64 -9.43 5.02 18.06
C GLY A 64 -10.59 4.02 17.90
N ARG A 65 -11.24 3.92 16.74
CA ARG A 65 -12.07 2.74 16.42
C ARG A 65 -11.13 1.60 16.04
N LEU A 66 -10.68 0.86 17.06
CA LEU A 66 -9.89 -0.39 17.03
C LEU A 66 -10.43 -1.53 16.13
N GLY A 67 -11.34 -1.25 15.18
CA GLY A 67 -11.97 -2.20 14.28
C GLY A 67 -11.89 -1.87 12.79
N HIS A 68 -11.56 -0.64 12.36
CA HIS A 68 -11.50 -0.33 10.92
C HIS A 68 -10.13 -0.68 10.36
N ARG A 69 -10.01 -1.97 10.02
CA ARG A 69 -8.89 -2.51 9.26
C ARG A 69 -9.20 -2.36 7.79
N PHE A 70 -8.40 -1.58 7.08
CA PHE A 70 -8.45 -1.53 5.63
C PHE A 70 -7.39 -2.47 5.06
N ARG A 71 -7.75 -3.21 4.00
CA ARG A 71 -6.83 -4.13 3.34
C ARG A 71 -6.64 -3.67 1.90
N ALA A 72 -5.39 -3.61 1.48
CA ALA A 72 -5.07 -3.32 0.08
C ALA A 72 -3.85 -4.10 -0.37
N TRP A 73 -3.71 -4.25 -1.69
CA TRP A 73 -2.62 -4.98 -2.29
C TRP A 73 -1.62 -4.04 -2.97
N TYR A 74 -0.34 -4.41 -2.89
CA TYR A 74 0.76 -3.76 -3.58
C TYR A 74 1.67 -4.80 -4.22
N HIS A 75 2.01 -4.59 -5.48
CA HIS A 75 2.77 -5.52 -6.30
C HIS A 75 4.21 -5.75 -5.80
N ARG A 76 4.80 -4.81 -5.06
CA ARG A 76 6.20 -4.90 -4.62
C ARG A 76 6.33 -4.86 -3.09
N PRO A 77 5.87 -5.89 -2.37
CA PRO A 77 5.88 -5.91 -0.89
C PRO A 77 7.28 -5.69 -0.30
N ASP A 78 8.33 -6.24 -0.92
CA ASP A 78 9.72 -6.06 -0.46
C ASP A 78 10.19 -4.61 -0.48
N GLN A 79 9.81 -3.87 -1.53
CA GLN A 79 10.15 -2.46 -1.64
C GLN A 79 9.41 -1.64 -0.59
N LEU A 80 8.13 -1.95 -0.37
CA LEU A 80 7.33 -1.31 0.66
C LEU A 80 7.91 -1.59 2.06
N ARG A 81 8.22 -2.84 2.40
CA ARG A 81 8.84 -3.20 3.68
C ARG A 81 10.15 -2.46 3.93
N THR A 82 10.97 -2.34 2.90
CA THR A 82 12.24 -1.60 2.99
C THR A 82 12.01 -0.12 3.30
N LYS A 83 11.04 0.52 2.65
CA LYS A 83 10.67 1.91 2.92
C LYS A 83 10.07 2.07 4.32
N LEU A 84 9.24 1.14 4.77
CA LEU A 84 8.61 1.18 6.09
C LEU A 84 9.60 0.98 7.24
N ARG A 85 10.66 0.20 7.06
CA ARG A 85 11.73 0.08 8.07
C ARG A 85 12.43 1.41 8.37
N ALA A 86 12.43 2.34 7.42
CA ALA A 86 12.98 3.68 7.59
C ALA A 86 11.92 4.72 8.06
N HIS A 87 10.69 4.29 8.35
CA HIS A 87 9.55 5.15 8.61
C HIS A 87 8.96 4.92 10.01
N GLN A 88 8.46 5.97 10.68
CA GLN A 88 7.86 5.91 12.03
C GLN A 88 6.38 5.48 12.05
N GLY A 89 5.97 4.62 11.11
CA GLY A 89 4.63 4.01 11.11
C GLY A 89 3.42 4.86 10.70
N LEU A 90 3.47 6.20 10.75
CA LEU A 90 2.31 7.05 10.40
C LEU A 90 2.21 7.34 8.89
N VAL A 91 1.18 6.83 8.23
CA VAL A 91 0.96 7.02 6.79
C VAL A 91 -0.36 7.71 6.53
N ARG A 92 -0.51 8.38 5.39
CA ARG A 92 -1.79 8.97 4.99
C ARG A 92 -2.40 8.22 3.82
N TRP A 93 -3.67 7.88 3.93
CA TRP A 93 -4.44 7.22 2.90
C TRP A 93 -5.40 8.17 2.22
N GLN A 94 -5.44 8.11 0.90
CA GLN A 94 -6.25 8.97 0.06
C GLN A 94 -7.17 8.10 -0.82
N PRO A 95 -8.40 7.78 -0.36
CA PRO A 95 -9.26 6.77 -0.98
C PRO A 95 -9.62 7.09 -2.43
N ARG A 96 -9.94 8.37 -2.72
CA ARG A 96 -10.31 8.85 -4.06
C ARG A 96 -9.28 8.48 -5.12
N TRP A 97 -8.00 8.55 -4.76
CA TRP A 97 -6.88 8.29 -5.67
C TRP A 97 -6.26 6.90 -5.47
N LYS A 98 -6.75 6.16 -4.47
CA LYS A 98 -6.19 4.92 -3.93
C LYS A 98 -4.68 5.04 -3.64
N LEU A 99 -4.26 6.19 -3.11
CA LEU A 99 -2.85 6.49 -2.84
C LEU A 99 -2.52 6.41 -1.36
N LEU A 100 -1.41 5.75 -1.07
CA LEU A 100 -0.76 5.79 0.24
C LEU A 100 0.44 6.73 0.19
N TRP A 101 0.46 7.67 1.12
CA TRP A 101 1.51 8.65 1.33
C TRP A 101 2.39 8.19 2.49
N LEU A 102 3.67 7.96 2.19
CA LEU A 102 4.69 7.69 3.20
C LEU A 102 5.59 8.92 3.33
N SER A 103 5.66 9.47 4.54
CA SER A 103 6.47 10.65 4.86
C SER A 103 7.71 10.24 5.63
N VAL A 104 8.84 10.10 4.95
CA VAL A 104 10.08 9.72 5.64
C VAL A 104 10.53 10.89 6.53
N PRO A 105 10.73 10.69 7.85
CA PRO A 105 11.23 11.74 8.73
C PRO A 105 12.55 12.33 8.20
N GLY A 106 12.64 13.66 8.13
CA GLY A 106 13.82 14.36 7.59
C GLY A 106 13.88 14.47 6.06
N SER A 107 12.88 13.96 5.33
CA SER A 107 12.71 14.17 3.89
C SER A 107 11.56 15.14 3.61
N ALA A 108 11.79 16.13 2.75
CA ALA A 108 10.72 16.97 2.21
C ALA A 108 9.86 16.24 1.16
N ALA A 109 10.32 15.08 0.66
CA ALA A 109 9.63 14.30 -0.35
C ALA A 109 8.81 13.17 0.28
N ASN A 110 7.52 13.12 -0.06
CA ASN A 110 6.65 11.99 0.22
C ASN A 110 6.85 10.89 -0.84
N THR A 111 6.85 9.62 -0.43
CA THR A 111 6.69 8.52 -1.37
C THR A 111 5.19 8.25 -1.55
N LEU A 112 4.74 8.27 -2.80
CA LEU A 112 3.39 7.83 -3.17
C LEU A 112 3.39 6.37 -3.58
N MET A 113 2.36 5.64 -3.16
CA MET A 113 2.13 4.26 -3.57
C MET A 113 0.69 4.08 -4.03
N TYR A 114 0.51 3.45 -5.20
CA TYR A 114 -0.80 3.14 -5.71
C TYR A 114 -1.24 1.79 -5.17
N LEU A 115 -2.18 1.77 -4.24
CA LEU A 115 -2.67 0.54 -3.64
C LEU A 115 -3.92 0.03 -4.36
N ALA A 116 -4.11 -1.28 -4.39
CA ALA A 116 -5.31 -1.93 -4.92
C ALA A 116 -6.22 -2.42 -3.77
N PRO A 117 -7.29 -1.69 -3.42
CA PRO A 117 -8.29 -2.18 -2.47
C PRO A 117 -8.96 -3.47 -2.96
N ASP A 118 -9.12 -3.58 -4.28
CA ASP A 118 -9.84 -4.65 -4.96
C ASP A 118 -8.99 -5.93 -5.12
N GLY A 119 -7.72 -5.90 -4.68
CA GLY A 119 -6.82 -7.04 -4.67
C GLY A 119 -5.80 -7.08 -5.82
N PRO A 120 -5.13 -8.23 -6.00
CA PRO A 120 -4.03 -8.37 -6.95
C PRO A 120 -4.46 -8.12 -8.38
N SER A 121 -3.66 -7.36 -9.13
CA SER A 121 -3.81 -7.24 -10.57
C SER A 121 -2.55 -7.73 -11.29
N ARG A 122 -2.72 -8.25 -12.50
CA ARG A 122 -1.59 -8.75 -13.31
C ARG A 122 -0.72 -7.59 -13.73
N CYS A 123 0.59 -7.80 -13.75
CA CYS A 123 1.53 -6.89 -14.39
C CYS A 123 1.58 -7.10 -15.91
#